data_AF-A0A090VNT5-F1
#
_entry.id   AF-A0A090VNT5-F1
#
_cell.length_a   1.000
_cell.length_b   1.000
_cell.length_c   1.000
_cell.angle_alpha   90.00
_cell.angle_beta   90.00
_cell.angle_gamma   90.00
#
_symmetry.space_group_name_H-M   'P 1'
#
loop_
_entity.id
_entity.type
_entity.pdbx_description
1 polymer ?
#
loop_
_entity_poly.entity_id
_entity_poly.type
_entity_poly.pdbx_seq_one_letter_code
_entity_poly.pdbx_strand_id
1 'polypeptide(L)'
;MERRYDIDWLRVIAIGLLLIYHIAIVFQPWAMFLAFIRSETLSTNLWKPMTLLNVWRIPILFYVSGMGLFFAMRKRNWSELIKERAKRILVPFLFGIVAVTPLHMFVFQRYYNMTLNYYPHMGHLWFLGNIFTYVILLLPVFLYLKKAKNIRVKLFLQKLMAYPLTPLLVTVFFIVEVIAFKPTNFALYAETWHGFSLGFLCFFFGFLFMYIGPSFWQNVLKWRWLYLGIAAILFTIRFILYATEAPDYLTVMESIVGF
;
A
#
# COMPACT_ATOMS: atom_id res chain seq x y z
N MET A 1 -1.77 -19.00 -20.59
CA MET A 1 -1.08 -18.00 -19.76
C MET A 1 -1.38 -18.37 -18.31
N GLU A 2 -0.36 -18.74 -17.55
CA GLU A 2 -0.48 -19.33 -16.22
C GLU A 2 -0.93 -18.31 -15.16
N ARG A 3 -1.75 -18.75 -14.20
CA ARG A 3 -2.21 -17.89 -13.09
C ARG A 3 -1.01 -17.62 -12.16
N ARG A 4 -0.79 -16.36 -11.83
CA ARG A 4 0.29 -15.93 -10.93
C ARG A 4 -0.15 -16.03 -9.47
N TYR A 5 -0.09 -17.26 -8.94
CA TYR A 5 -0.47 -17.59 -7.57
C TYR A 5 0.38 -16.83 -6.53
N ASP A 6 1.63 -16.54 -6.85
CA ASP A 6 2.54 -15.73 -6.05
C ASP A 6 1.95 -14.36 -5.71
N ILE A 7 1.39 -13.66 -6.70
CA ILE A 7 0.79 -12.32 -6.51
C ILE A 7 -0.54 -12.40 -5.76
N ASP A 8 -1.31 -13.47 -5.98
CA ASP A 8 -2.55 -13.72 -5.22
C ASP A 8 -2.22 -13.97 -3.74
N TRP A 9 -1.19 -14.76 -3.42
CA TRP A 9 -0.73 -15.01 -2.06
C TRP A 9 -0.19 -13.75 -1.37
N LEU A 10 0.57 -12.90 -2.07
CA LEU A 10 1.02 -11.62 -1.53
C LEU A 10 -0.16 -10.76 -1.06
N ARG A 11 -1.26 -10.75 -1.81
CA ARG A 11 -2.48 -10.03 -1.39
C ARG A 11 -3.09 -10.65 -0.12
N VAL A 12 -3.21 -11.97 -0.06
CA VAL A 12 -3.77 -12.67 1.10
C VAL A 12 -2.93 -12.39 2.35
N ILE A 13 -1.60 -12.47 2.24
CA ILE A 13 -0.68 -12.18 3.34
C ILE A 13 -0.82 -10.72 3.77
N ALA A 14 -0.83 -9.77 2.84
CA ALA A 14 -0.96 -8.35 3.15
C ALA A 14 -2.27 -8.03 3.89
N ILE A 15 -3.39 -8.61 3.47
CA ILE A 15 -4.69 -8.46 4.13
C ILE A 15 -4.70 -9.16 5.49
N GLY A 16 -4.08 -10.34 5.61
CA GLY A 16 -3.96 -11.05 6.88
C GLY A 16 -3.13 -10.27 7.92
N LEU A 17 -2.00 -9.72 7.50
CA LEU A 17 -1.16 -8.85 8.34
C LEU A 17 -1.91 -7.58 8.77
N LEU A 18 -2.72 -7.01 7.86
CA LEU A 18 -3.57 -5.87 8.17
C LEU A 18 -4.62 -6.21 9.24
N LEU A 19 -5.19 -7.42 9.22
CA LEU A 19 -6.12 -7.88 10.26
C LEU A 19 -5.43 -7.96 11.62
N ILE A 20 -4.24 -8.60 11.69
CA ILE A 20 -3.45 -8.70 12.93
C ILE A 20 -3.12 -7.31 13.49
N TYR A 21 -2.75 -6.38 12.61
CA TYR A 21 -2.47 -5.00 12.98
C TYR A 21 -3.67 -4.33 13.65
N HIS A 22 -4.88 -4.45 13.08
CA HIS A 22 -6.08 -3.88 13.69
C HIS A 22 -6.46 -4.55 15.03
N ILE A 23 -6.22 -5.86 15.17
CA ILE A 23 -6.41 -6.53 16.46
C ILE A 23 -5.46 -5.95 17.51
N ALA A 24 -4.21 -5.67 17.16
CA ALA A 24 -3.25 -5.09 18.09
C ALA A 24 -3.63 -3.66 18.53
N ILE A 25 -4.31 -2.88 17.68
CA ILE A 25 -4.82 -1.54 18.00
C ILE A 25 -5.78 -1.59 19.20
N VAL A 26 -6.63 -2.61 19.31
CA VAL A 26 -7.61 -2.76 20.40
C VAL A 26 -6.96 -2.71 21.79
N PHE A 27 -5.70 -3.15 21.91
CA PHE A 27 -4.94 -3.18 23.16
C PHE A 27 -4.13 -1.90 23.44
N GLN A 28 -4.25 -0.88 22.57
CA GLN A 28 -3.51 0.37 22.70
C GLN A 28 -4.32 1.46 23.42
N PRO A 29 -3.65 2.34 24.19
CA PRO A 29 -4.35 3.40 24.92
C PRO A 29 -5.09 4.39 24.01
N TRP A 30 -4.57 4.60 22.79
CA TRP A 30 -5.09 5.52 21.78
C TRP A 30 -6.12 4.89 20.82
N ALA A 31 -6.53 3.63 21.02
CA ALA A 31 -7.45 2.91 20.14
C ALA A 31 -8.76 3.68 19.85
N MET A 32 -9.27 4.36 20.88
CA MET A 32 -10.51 5.15 20.79
C MET A 32 -10.41 6.30 19.77
N PHE A 33 -9.22 6.89 19.57
CA PHE A 33 -9.02 7.94 18.57
C PHE A 33 -9.20 7.45 17.13
N LEU A 34 -9.08 6.14 16.90
CA LEU A 34 -9.35 5.51 15.62
C LEU A 34 -10.72 4.81 15.58
N ALA A 35 -11.61 5.14 16.52
CA ALA A 35 -12.93 4.53 16.68
C ALA A 35 -12.93 3.01 16.95
N PHE A 36 -11.86 2.48 17.56
CA PHE A 36 -11.84 1.09 18.04
C PHE A 36 -12.41 0.99 19.46
N ILE A 37 -13.17 -0.07 19.71
CA ILE A 37 -13.52 -0.48 21.07
C ILE A 37 -12.25 -0.98 21.74
N ARG A 38 -11.77 -0.25 22.74
CA ARG A 38 -10.53 -0.52 23.47
C ARG A 38 -10.73 -1.59 24.53
N SER A 39 -9.79 -2.53 24.63
CA SER A 39 -9.74 -3.52 25.73
C SER A 39 -9.49 -2.84 27.09
N GLU A 40 -10.02 -3.43 28.16
CA GLU A 40 -9.69 -3.04 29.54
C GLU A 40 -8.24 -3.41 29.90
N THR A 41 -7.75 -4.53 29.36
CA THR A 41 -6.36 -4.97 29.48
C THR A 41 -5.53 -4.36 28.37
N LEU A 42 -4.63 -3.43 28.71
CA LEU A 42 -3.73 -2.79 27.76
C LEU A 42 -2.43 -3.57 27.60
N SER A 43 -1.90 -3.60 26.39
CA SER A 43 -0.57 -4.17 26.12
C SER A 43 0.16 -3.35 25.06
N THR A 44 0.89 -2.35 25.53
CA THR A 44 1.71 -1.46 24.68
C THR A 44 2.90 -2.19 24.05
N ASN A 45 3.36 -3.28 24.67
CA ASN A 45 4.44 -4.10 24.11
C ASN A 45 4.04 -4.80 22.81
N LEU A 46 2.75 -5.08 22.59
CA LEU A 46 2.25 -5.61 21.31
C LEU A 46 2.44 -4.61 20.17
N TRP A 47 2.55 -3.32 20.46
CA TRP A 47 2.73 -2.30 19.42
C TRP A 47 4.11 -2.33 18.78
N LYS A 48 5.15 -2.72 19.54
CA LYS A 48 6.55 -2.75 19.06
C LYS A 48 6.71 -3.51 17.73
N PRO A 49 6.28 -4.79 17.60
CA PRO A 49 6.32 -5.49 16.30
C PRO A 49 5.36 -4.89 15.27
N MET A 50 4.26 -4.28 15.69
CA MET A 50 3.31 -3.63 14.78
C MET A 50 3.87 -2.38 14.13
N THR A 51 4.88 -1.71 14.72
CA THR A 51 5.55 -0.57 14.08
C THR A 51 6.20 -0.94 12.74
N LEU A 52 6.70 -2.18 12.60
CA LEU A 52 7.23 -2.70 11.34
C LEU A 52 6.11 -2.80 10.29
N LEU A 53 5.02 -3.47 10.65
CA LEU A 53 3.83 -3.56 9.80
C LEU A 53 3.20 -2.20 9.52
N ASN A 54 3.38 -1.24 10.43
CA ASN A 54 2.81 0.09 10.31
C ASN A 54 3.35 0.82 9.07
N VAL A 55 4.60 0.57 8.74
CA VAL A 55 5.27 1.20 7.60
C VAL A 55 5.00 0.42 6.31
N TRP A 56 4.98 -0.92 6.37
CA TRP A 56 4.92 -1.76 5.16
C TRP A 56 3.52 -2.04 4.61
N ARG A 57 2.49 -2.14 5.47
CA ARG A 57 1.20 -2.73 5.08
C ARG A 57 0.52 -2.01 3.91
N ILE A 58 0.53 -0.67 3.92
CA ILE A 58 -0.15 0.16 2.93
C ILE A 58 0.60 0.18 1.59
N PRO A 59 1.93 0.42 1.53
CA PRO A 59 2.71 0.28 0.30
C PRO A 59 2.48 -1.05 -0.42
N ILE A 60 2.53 -2.18 0.32
CA ILE A 60 2.36 -3.53 -0.24
C ILE A 60 0.99 -3.67 -0.92
N LEU A 61 -0.08 -3.20 -0.29
CA LEU A 61 -1.44 -3.26 -0.85
C LEU A 61 -1.52 -2.51 -2.18
N PHE A 62 -0.90 -1.33 -2.28
CA PHE A 62 -0.90 -0.54 -3.51
C PHE A 62 -0.01 -1.17 -4.60
N TYR A 63 1.18 -1.67 -4.26
CA TYR A 63 2.05 -2.41 -5.19
C TYR A 63 1.32 -3.60 -5.82
N VAL A 64 0.74 -4.47 -5.00
CA VAL A 64 0.01 -5.67 -5.45
C VAL A 64 -1.24 -5.29 -6.26
N SER A 65 -1.87 -4.16 -5.94
CA SER A 65 -3.01 -3.64 -6.72
C SER A 65 -2.58 -3.17 -8.11
N GLY A 66 -1.45 -2.46 -8.23
CA GLY A 66 -0.86 -2.07 -9.51
C GLY A 66 -0.46 -3.28 -10.37
N MET A 67 0.18 -4.29 -9.74
CA MET A 67 0.49 -5.56 -10.40
C MET A 67 -0.78 -6.26 -10.92
N GLY A 68 -1.84 -6.30 -10.10
CA GLY A 68 -3.14 -6.85 -10.48
C GLY A 68 -3.84 -6.08 -11.60
N LEU A 69 -3.63 -4.77 -11.70
CA LEU A 69 -4.15 -3.96 -12.80
C LEU A 69 -3.52 -4.36 -14.13
N PHE A 70 -2.21 -4.57 -14.17
CA PHE A 70 -1.48 -4.99 -15.36
C PHE A 70 -2.07 -6.26 -15.99
N PHE A 71 -2.36 -7.29 -15.19
CA PHE A 71 -2.97 -8.52 -15.70
C PHE A 71 -4.39 -8.31 -16.20
N ALA A 72 -5.19 -7.49 -15.52
CA ALA A 72 -6.54 -7.17 -15.97
C ALA A 72 -6.53 -6.42 -17.31
N MET A 73 -5.59 -5.49 -17.49
CA MET A 73 -5.41 -4.73 -18.74
C MET A 73 -4.96 -5.60 -19.92
N ARG A 74 -4.34 -6.77 -19.69
CA ARG A 74 -4.02 -7.71 -20.78
C ARG A 74 -5.25 -8.35 -21.39
N LYS A 75 -6.30 -8.56 -20.60
CA LYS A 75 -7.51 -9.31 -21.00
C LYS A 75 -8.67 -8.43 -21.46
N ARG A 76 -8.58 -7.11 -21.28
CA ARG A 76 -9.71 -6.18 -21.43
C ARG A 76 -9.30 -4.90 -22.15
N ASN A 77 -10.26 -4.28 -22.83
CA ASN A 77 -10.12 -2.91 -23.29
C ASN A 77 -10.32 -1.92 -22.12
N TRP A 78 -10.10 -0.64 -22.37
CA TRP A 78 -10.13 0.40 -21.33
C TRP A 78 -11.52 0.56 -20.69
N SER A 79 -12.60 0.43 -21.48
CA SER A 79 -13.97 0.65 -20.99
C SER A 79 -14.46 -0.55 -20.18
N GLU A 80 -14.17 -1.77 -20.62
CA GLU A 80 -14.40 -3.00 -19.85
C GLU A 80 -13.63 -3.01 -18.53
N LEU A 81 -12.38 -2.54 -18.54
CA LEU A 81 -11.57 -2.42 -17.34
C LEU A 81 -12.21 -1.49 -16.32
N ILE A 82 -12.58 -0.26 -16.73
CA ILE A 82 -13.22 0.70 -15.82
C ILE A 82 -14.54 0.13 -15.30
N LYS A 83 -15.38 -0.47 -16.15
CA LYS A 83 -16.66 -1.08 -15.73
C LYS A 83 -16.45 -2.20 -14.71
N GLU A 84 -15.48 -3.09 -14.94
CA GLU A 84 -15.14 -4.15 -13.99
C GLU A 84 -14.65 -3.58 -12.66
N ARG A 85 -13.74 -2.59 -12.69
CA ARG A 85 -13.18 -1.96 -11.50
C ARG A 85 -14.24 -1.18 -10.73
N ALA A 86 -15.13 -0.48 -11.41
CA ALA A 86 -16.25 0.21 -10.77
C ALA A 86 -17.16 -0.79 -10.04
N LYS A 87 -17.53 -1.90 -10.69
CA LYS A 87 -18.35 -2.94 -10.04
C LYS A 87 -17.67 -3.62 -8.85
N ARG A 88 -16.36 -3.83 -8.92
CA ARG A 88 -15.61 -4.57 -7.87
C ARG A 88 -15.02 -3.70 -6.77
N ILE A 89 -14.86 -2.40 -7.01
CA ILE A 89 -14.20 -1.47 -6.08
C ILE A 89 -15.16 -0.34 -5.72
N LEU A 90 -15.63 0.43 -6.71
CA LEU A 90 -16.44 1.62 -6.46
C LEU A 90 -17.79 1.27 -5.81
N VAL A 91 -18.48 0.23 -6.27
CA VAL A 91 -19.77 -0.19 -5.69
C VAL A 91 -19.61 -0.65 -4.23
N PRO A 92 -18.70 -1.59 -3.89
CA PRO A 92 -18.43 -1.93 -2.49
C PRO A 92 -17.96 -0.75 -1.65
N PHE A 93 -17.17 0.17 -2.22
CA PHE A 93 -16.69 1.37 -1.53
C PHE A 93 -17.84 2.31 -1.16
N LEU A 94 -18.72 2.64 -2.12
CA LEU A 94 -19.89 3.49 -1.86
C LEU A 94 -20.85 2.84 -0.87
N PHE A 95 -21.09 1.53 -1.00
CA PHE A 95 -21.88 0.79 -0.02
C PHE A 95 -21.23 0.85 1.38
N GLY A 96 -19.91 0.71 1.45
CA GLY A 96 -19.16 0.81 2.69
C GLY A 96 -19.27 2.20 3.34
N ILE A 97 -19.27 3.28 2.55
CA ILE A 97 -19.43 4.66 3.05
C ILE A 97 -20.78 4.88 3.71
N VAL A 98 -21.85 4.34 3.12
CA VAL A 98 -23.23 4.61 3.57
C VAL A 98 -23.75 3.59 4.58
N ALA A 99 -23.26 2.35 4.53
CA ALA A 99 -23.76 1.27 5.38
C ALA A 99 -22.72 0.81 6.40
N VAL A 100 -21.54 0.36 5.95
CA VAL A 100 -20.57 -0.34 6.82
C VAL A 100 -19.91 0.60 7.82
N THR A 101 -19.36 1.74 7.36
CA THR A 101 -18.70 2.71 8.24
C THR A 101 -19.68 3.36 9.23
N PRO A 102 -20.88 3.81 8.82
CA PRO A 102 -21.85 4.35 9.78
C PRO A 102 -22.33 3.30 10.79
N LEU A 103 -22.53 2.04 10.36
CA LEU A 103 -22.87 0.95 11.28
C LEU A 103 -21.77 0.72 12.33
N HIS A 104 -20.51 0.67 11.90
CA HIS A 104 -19.37 0.59 12.81
C HIS A 104 -19.36 1.76 13.81
N MET A 105 -19.59 2.99 13.33
CA MET A 105 -19.65 4.18 14.18
C MET A 105 -20.83 4.14 15.15
N PHE A 106 -21.98 3.63 14.76
CA PHE A 106 -23.12 3.46 15.67
C PHE A 106 -22.82 2.46 16.78
N VAL A 107 -22.18 1.34 16.46
CA VAL A 107 -21.75 0.36 17.48
C VAL A 107 -20.77 1.02 18.45
N PHE A 108 -19.78 1.77 17.95
CA PHE A 108 -18.82 2.51 18.76
C PHE A 108 -19.49 3.57 19.66
N GLN A 109 -20.36 4.42 19.09
CA GLN A 109 -21.10 5.44 19.83
C GLN A 109 -21.98 4.82 20.92
N ARG A 110 -22.69 3.73 20.60
CA ARG A 110 -23.55 3.01 21.54
C ARG A 110 -22.76 2.39 22.69
N TYR A 111 -21.58 1.83 22.41
CA TYR A 111 -20.70 1.22 23.40
C TYR A 111 -20.18 2.25 24.41
N TYR A 112 -19.78 3.44 23.93
CA TYR A 112 -19.25 4.52 24.76
C TYR A 112 -20.31 5.51 25.26
N ASN A 113 -21.61 5.19 25.15
CA ASN A 113 -22.73 6.04 25.54
C ASN A 113 -22.66 7.47 24.93
N MET A 114 -22.18 7.58 23.69
CA MET A 114 -22.19 8.83 22.93
C MET A 114 -23.54 9.05 22.25
N THR A 115 -23.80 10.28 21.79
CA THR A 115 -24.99 10.58 20.99
C THR A 115 -24.94 9.84 19.65
N LEU A 116 -26.01 9.12 19.35
CA LEU A 116 -26.13 8.37 18.10
C LEU A 116 -26.31 9.35 16.94
N ASN A 117 -25.35 9.35 16.01
CA ASN A 117 -25.36 10.21 14.84
C ASN A 117 -24.97 9.43 13.59
N TYR A 118 -25.78 9.56 12.54
CA TYR A 118 -25.47 9.03 11.23
C TYR A 118 -24.57 10.00 10.47
N TYR A 119 -23.40 9.53 10.03
CA TYR A 119 -22.51 10.30 9.16
C TYR A 119 -21.84 9.37 8.14
N PRO A 120 -22.15 9.52 6.83
CA PRO A 120 -21.46 8.77 5.79
C PRO A 120 -19.97 9.10 5.78
N HIS A 121 -19.12 8.09 5.88
CA HIS A 121 -17.68 8.28 5.93
C HIS A 121 -16.93 7.11 5.31
N MET A 122 -15.77 7.38 4.70
CA MET A 122 -14.95 6.31 4.09
C MET A 122 -14.30 5.41 5.14
N GLY A 123 -13.97 5.96 6.32
CA GLY A 123 -13.31 5.22 7.39
C GLY A 123 -12.09 4.47 6.88
N HIS A 124 -11.90 3.22 7.31
CA HIS A 124 -10.81 2.37 6.88
C HIS A 124 -10.86 1.95 5.40
N LEU A 125 -11.92 2.29 4.65
CA LEU A 125 -12.08 1.94 3.22
C LEU A 125 -11.43 2.95 2.27
N TRP A 126 -10.83 4.03 2.79
CA TRP A 126 -10.17 5.08 2.01
C TRP A 126 -9.22 4.55 0.91
N PHE A 127 -8.52 3.44 1.18
CA PHE A 127 -7.59 2.84 0.23
C PHE A 127 -8.28 2.29 -1.03
N LEU A 128 -9.55 1.86 -0.97
CA LEU A 128 -10.33 1.44 -2.15
C LEU A 128 -10.59 2.62 -3.07
N GLY A 129 -10.99 3.76 -2.48
CA GLY A 129 -11.18 5.02 -3.21
C GLY A 129 -9.90 5.42 -3.92
N ASN A 130 -8.77 5.39 -3.21
CA ASN A 130 -7.46 5.69 -3.78
C ASN A 130 -7.08 4.75 -4.93
N ILE A 131 -7.26 3.43 -4.78
CA ILE A 131 -7.00 2.47 -5.87
C ILE A 131 -7.81 2.82 -7.12
N PHE A 132 -9.10 3.10 -6.96
CA PHE A 132 -9.97 3.44 -8.09
C PHE A 132 -9.53 4.75 -8.76
N THR A 133 -9.18 5.77 -7.97
CA THR A 133 -8.63 7.02 -8.47
C THR A 133 -7.32 6.81 -9.23
N TYR A 134 -6.40 6.00 -8.70
CA TYR A 134 -5.14 5.69 -9.38
C TYR A 134 -5.36 4.96 -10.70
N VAL A 135 -6.34 4.04 -10.76
CA VAL A 135 -6.72 3.40 -12.02
C VAL A 135 -7.11 4.44 -13.06
N ILE A 136 -7.94 5.42 -12.72
CA ILE A 136 -8.39 6.45 -13.67
C ILE A 136 -7.23 7.35 -14.09
N LEU A 137 -6.46 7.87 -13.13
CA LEU A 137 -5.38 8.82 -13.39
C LEU A 137 -4.24 8.21 -14.22
N LEU A 138 -3.88 6.96 -13.95
CA LEU A 138 -2.77 6.28 -14.62
C LEU A 138 -3.19 5.51 -15.88
N LEU A 139 -4.50 5.39 -16.15
CA LEU A 139 -4.99 4.68 -17.33
C LEU A 139 -4.38 5.20 -18.65
N PRO A 140 -4.31 6.53 -18.92
CA PRO A 140 -3.70 7.03 -20.15
C PRO A 140 -2.24 6.61 -20.29
N VAL A 141 -1.48 6.66 -19.19
CA VAL A 141 -0.07 6.26 -19.13
C VAL A 141 0.08 4.77 -19.41
N PHE A 142 -0.74 3.93 -18.78
CA PHE A 142 -0.69 2.48 -18.97
C PHE A 142 -1.14 2.04 -20.36
N LEU A 143 -2.15 2.70 -20.94
CA LEU A 143 -2.57 2.47 -22.32
C LEU A 143 -1.46 2.89 -23.30
N TYR A 144 -0.77 4.00 -23.03
CA TYR A 144 0.39 4.42 -23.80
C TYR A 144 1.50 3.37 -23.75
N LEU A 145 1.90 2.91 -22.56
CA LEU A 145 2.94 1.88 -22.41
C LEU A 145 2.58 0.56 -23.12
N LYS A 146 1.30 0.19 -23.18
CA LYS A 146 0.84 -1.04 -23.86
C LYS A 146 0.97 -0.98 -25.38
N LYS A 147 1.07 0.19 -26.01
CA LYS A 147 1.13 0.31 -27.48
C LYS A 147 2.39 -0.38 -28.04
N ALA A 148 2.23 -1.21 -29.07
CA ALA A 148 3.31 -1.99 -29.68
C ALA A 148 4.50 -1.15 -30.17
N LYS A 149 4.28 0.13 -30.52
CA LYS A 149 5.33 1.07 -30.93
C LYS A 149 6.32 1.42 -29.80
N ASN A 150 6.01 1.11 -28.55
CA ASN A 150 6.82 1.47 -27.38
C ASN A 150 7.78 0.36 -26.91
N ILE A 151 8.15 -0.56 -27.80
CA ILE A 151 9.11 -1.63 -27.50
C ILE A 151 10.46 -1.08 -27.02
N ARG A 152 10.89 0.08 -27.52
CA ARG A 152 12.12 0.77 -27.07
C ARG A 152 12.09 1.14 -25.60
N VAL A 153 10.97 1.70 -25.13
CA VAL A 153 10.77 2.06 -23.71
C VAL A 153 10.83 0.80 -22.85
N LYS A 154 10.17 -0.28 -23.29
CA LYS A 154 10.21 -1.56 -22.58
C LYS A 154 11.64 -2.12 -22.47
N LEU A 155 12.37 -2.16 -23.59
CA LEU A 155 13.74 -2.67 -23.63
C LEU A 155 14.70 -1.84 -22.78
N PHE A 156 14.55 -0.51 -22.82
CA PHE A 156 15.31 0.40 -21.96
C PHE A 156 15.06 0.10 -20.47
N LEU A 157 13.80 0.02 -20.06
CA LEU A 157 13.45 -0.30 -18.66
C LEU A 157 13.91 -1.70 -18.24
N GLN A 158 13.86 -2.69 -19.15
CA GLN A 158 14.38 -4.03 -18.90
C GLN A 158 15.89 -4.03 -18.67
N LYS A 159 16.65 -3.33 -19.51
CA LYS A 159 18.10 -3.18 -19.35
C LYS A 159 18.45 -2.46 -18.04
N LEU A 160 17.72 -1.38 -17.74
CA LEU A 160 17.89 -0.60 -16.53
C LEU A 160 17.64 -1.44 -15.27
N MET A 161 16.53 -2.19 -15.23
CA MET A 161 16.13 -2.99 -14.07
C MET A 161 16.85 -4.33 -13.93
N ALA A 162 17.73 -4.68 -14.88
CA ALA A 162 18.59 -5.86 -14.80
C ALA A 162 19.80 -5.66 -13.87
N TYR A 163 20.16 -4.40 -13.55
CA TYR A 163 21.24 -4.10 -12.62
C TYR A 163 20.76 -4.24 -11.15
N PRO A 164 21.59 -4.79 -10.24
CA PRO A 164 21.18 -5.13 -8.87
C PRO A 164 20.73 -3.92 -8.03
N LEU A 165 21.33 -2.76 -8.23
CA LEU A 165 21.03 -1.57 -7.44
C LEU A 165 19.87 -0.75 -8.01
N THR A 166 19.43 -1.04 -9.24
CA THR A 166 18.43 -0.20 -9.92
C THR A 166 17.02 -0.32 -9.33
N PRO A 167 16.55 -1.47 -8.84
CA PRO A 167 15.33 -1.52 -8.04
C PRO A 167 15.37 -0.56 -6.82
N LEU A 168 16.54 -0.35 -6.21
CA LEU A 168 16.70 0.59 -5.09
C LEU A 168 16.58 2.06 -5.52
N LEU A 169 16.80 2.38 -6.79
CA LEU A 169 16.60 3.75 -7.30
C LEU A 169 15.12 4.15 -7.29
N VAL A 170 14.20 3.18 -7.24
CA VAL A 170 12.76 3.46 -7.07
C VAL A 170 12.52 4.20 -5.74
N THR A 171 13.29 3.89 -4.70
CA THR A 171 13.22 4.54 -3.38
C THR A 171 13.47 6.04 -3.45
N VAL A 172 14.24 6.53 -4.43
CA VAL A 172 14.50 7.97 -4.62
C VAL A 172 13.19 8.74 -4.86
N PHE A 173 12.24 8.17 -5.59
CA PHE A 173 10.95 8.82 -5.84
C PHE A 173 10.14 9.00 -4.55
N PHE A 174 10.25 8.05 -3.62
CA PHE A 174 9.58 8.12 -2.32
C PHE A 174 10.29 9.08 -1.36
N ILE A 175 11.63 9.17 -1.42
CA ILE A 175 12.39 10.16 -0.64
C ILE A 175 12.00 11.58 -1.09
N VAL A 176 11.91 11.82 -2.40
CA VAL A 176 11.47 13.10 -2.95
C VAL A 176 10.04 13.42 -2.50
N GLU A 177 9.15 12.44 -2.51
CA GLU A 177 7.77 12.59 -2.04
C GLU A 177 7.72 13.04 -0.58
N VAL A 178 8.42 12.36 0.32
CA VAL A 178 8.49 12.74 1.73
C VAL A 178 9.08 14.13 1.95
N ILE A 179 10.14 14.49 1.22
CA ILE A 179 10.76 15.82 1.34
C ILE A 179 9.79 16.90 0.87
N ALA A 180 8.96 16.61 -0.14
CA ALA A 180 7.99 17.55 -0.69
C ALA A 180 6.78 17.74 0.25
N PHE A 181 6.23 16.66 0.81
CA PHE A 181 5.00 16.70 1.61
C PHE A 181 5.23 16.85 3.11
N LYS A 182 6.41 16.50 3.63
CA LYS A 182 6.81 16.64 5.05
C LYS A 182 5.73 16.14 6.02
N PRO A 183 5.40 14.84 6.01
CA PRO A 183 4.34 14.31 6.85
C PRO A 183 4.65 14.53 8.33
N THR A 184 3.62 14.90 9.11
CA THR A 184 3.77 15.01 10.58
C THR A 184 3.94 13.63 11.25
N ASN A 185 3.33 12.61 10.65
CA ASN A 185 3.53 11.21 11.00
C ASN A 185 3.56 10.39 9.71
N PHE A 186 4.69 9.78 9.41
CA PHE A 186 4.88 8.98 8.20
C PHE A 186 3.81 7.88 8.03
N ALA A 187 3.45 7.19 9.12
CA ALA A 187 2.51 6.09 9.07
C ALA A 187 1.03 6.52 9.01
N LEU A 188 0.75 7.83 9.03
CA LEU A 188 -0.58 8.40 8.88
C LEU A 188 -0.90 8.60 7.39
N TYR A 189 -1.36 7.52 6.75
CA TYR A 189 -1.66 7.53 5.31
C TYR A 189 -3.09 7.98 4.96
N ALA A 190 -4.05 7.74 5.85
CA ALA A 190 -5.45 8.03 5.57
C ALA A 190 -5.66 9.54 5.51
N GLU A 191 -6.36 10.00 4.47
CA GLU A 191 -6.73 11.42 4.28
C GLU A 191 -5.54 12.40 4.23
N THR A 192 -4.34 11.91 3.92
CA THR A 192 -3.14 12.75 3.75
C THR A 192 -2.65 12.78 2.31
N TRP A 193 -2.06 13.91 1.90
CA TRP A 193 -1.39 14.03 0.61
C TRP A 193 -0.18 13.10 0.49
N HIS A 194 0.52 12.86 1.62
CA HIS A 194 1.59 11.89 1.70
C HIS A 194 1.08 10.47 1.37
N GLY A 195 0.03 10.00 2.06
CA GLY A 195 -0.52 8.67 1.82
C GLY A 195 -1.12 8.50 0.41
N PHE A 196 -1.72 9.56 -0.15
CA PHE A 196 -2.17 9.54 -1.54
C PHE A 196 -0.99 9.45 -2.53
N SER A 197 0.05 10.25 -2.35
CA SER A 197 1.20 10.29 -3.26
C SER A 197 2.05 9.04 -3.18
N LEU A 198 2.33 8.55 -1.97
CA LEU A 198 3.01 7.28 -1.74
C LEU A 198 2.22 6.11 -2.35
N GLY A 199 0.90 6.07 -2.12
CA GLY A 199 0.06 5.04 -2.71
C GLY A 199 0.04 5.08 -4.23
N PHE A 200 0.01 6.29 -4.82
CA PHE A 200 0.09 6.51 -6.27
C PHE A 200 1.40 5.97 -6.84
N LEU A 201 2.54 6.27 -6.20
CA LEU A 201 3.85 5.77 -6.60
C LEU A 201 3.93 4.25 -6.50
N CYS A 202 3.51 3.65 -5.37
CA CYS A 202 3.48 2.19 -5.20
C CYS A 202 2.61 1.51 -6.28
N PHE A 203 1.44 2.07 -6.56
CA PHE A 203 0.55 1.54 -7.58
C PHE A 203 1.17 1.63 -8.99
N PHE A 204 1.80 2.76 -9.32
CA PHE A 204 2.51 2.96 -10.58
C PHE A 204 3.67 1.98 -10.76
N PHE A 205 4.57 1.90 -9.77
CA PHE A 205 5.72 1.01 -9.84
C PHE A 205 5.31 -0.47 -9.81
N GLY A 206 4.28 -0.84 -9.06
CA GLY A 206 3.70 -2.18 -9.09
C GLY A 206 3.25 -2.59 -10.50
N PHE A 207 2.60 -1.69 -11.24
CA PHE A 207 2.28 -1.93 -12.66
C PHE A 207 3.56 -2.02 -13.52
N LEU A 208 4.51 -1.10 -13.30
CA LEU A 208 5.73 -1.00 -14.10
C LEU A 208 6.60 -2.27 -13.98
N PHE A 209 6.76 -2.81 -12.77
CA PHE A 209 7.49 -4.06 -12.52
C PHE A 209 6.90 -5.23 -13.31
N MET A 210 5.57 -5.30 -13.41
CA MET A 210 4.92 -6.30 -14.25
C MET A 210 5.09 -6.06 -15.75
N TYR A 211 5.10 -4.79 -16.16
CA TYR A 211 5.35 -4.40 -17.54
C TYR A 211 6.76 -4.74 -18.02
N ILE A 212 7.77 -4.52 -17.17
CA ILE A 212 9.18 -4.89 -17.39
C ILE A 212 9.31 -6.41 -17.58
N GLY A 213 8.61 -7.19 -16.75
CA GLY A 213 8.52 -8.64 -16.91
C GLY A 213 9.72 -9.38 -16.30
N PRO A 214 10.22 -10.48 -16.92
CA PRO A 214 11.14 -11.42 -16.28
C PRO A 214 12.45 -10.82 -15.77
N SER A 215 13.01 -9.83 -16.45
CA SER A 215 14.29 -9.21 -16.07
C SER A 215 14.26 -8.63 -14.65
N PHE A 216 13.15 -8.01 -14.26
CA PHE A 216 12.97 -7.50 -12.90
C PHE A 216 12.89 -8.66 -11.90
N TRP A 217 11.99 -9.62 -12.13
CA TRP A 217 11.76 -10.74 -11.22
C TRP A 217 13.01 -11.60 -11.01
N GLN A 218 13.75 -11.90 -12.08
CA GLN A 218 14.99 -12.67 -12.01
C GLN A 218 16.06 -11.91 -11.22
N ASN A 219 16.17 -10.60 -11.41
CA ASN A 219 17.11 -9.78 -10.66
C ASN A 219 16.75 -9.73 -9.16
N VAL A 220 15.47 -9.47 -8.84
CA VAL A 220 14.99 -9.45 -7.45
C VAL A 220 15.22 -10.80 -6.76
N LEU A 221 14.91 -11.91 -7.43
CA LEU A 221 15.12 -13.25 -6.87
C LEU A 221 16.60 -13.57 -6.69
N LYS A 222 17.47 -13.15 -7.62
CA LYS A 222 18.93 -13.35 -7.54
C LYS A 222 19.53 -12.62 -6.34
N TRP A 223 19.08 -11.40 -6.06
CA TRP A 223 19.64 -10.52 -5.02
C TRP A 223 18.76 -10.42 -3.76
N ARG A 224 17.77 -11.29 -3.59
CA ARG A 224 16.82 -11.27 -2.46
C ARG A 224 17.48 -11.13 -1.10
N TRP A 225 18.60 -11.82 -0.87
CA TRP A 225 19.30 -11.79 0.42
C TRP A 225 20.02 -10.46 0.65
N LEU A 226 20.47 -9.79 -0.41
CA LEU A 226 21.01 -8.43 -0.31
C LEU A 226 19.90 -7.46 0.10
N TYR A 227 18.74 -7.50 -0.56
CA TYR A 227 17.61 -6.63 -0.22
C TYR A 227 17.08 -6.88 1.18
N LEU A 228 16.91 -8.15 1.57
CA LEU A 228 16.50 -8.53 2.92
C LEU A 228 17.55 -8.10 3.96
N GLY A 229 18.85 -8.22 3.66
CA GLY A 229 19.92 -7.75 4.53
C GLY A 229 19.87 -6.24 4.74
N ILE A 230 19.71 -5.47 3.66
CA ILE A 230 19.57 -4.00 3.73
C ILE A 230 18.31 -3.64 4.54
N ALA A 231 17.17 -4.26 4.25
CA ALA A 231 15.92 -4.02 4.97
C ALA A 231 16.06 -4.35 6.47
N ALA A 232 16.71 -5.47 6.82
CA ALA A 232 16.95 -5.86 8.21
C ALA A 232 17.88 -4.87 8.93
N ILE A 233 18.92 -4.37 8.26
CA ILE A 233 19.82 -3.33 8.80
C ILE A 233 19.03 -2.04 9.04
N LEU A 234 18.26 -1.57 8.06
CA LEU A 234 17.46 -0.35 8.17
C LEU A 234 16.44 -0.45 9.31
N PHE A 235 15.76 -1.60 9.42
CA PHE A 235 14.85 -1.87 10.52
C PHE A 235 15.56 -1.89 11.87
N THR A 236 16.73 -2.53 11.96
CA THR A 236 17.52 -2.60 13.20
C THR A 236 17.98 -1.21 13.63
N ILE A 237 18.43 -0.38 12.68
CA ILE A 237 18.79 1.03 12.92
C ILE A 237 17.58 1.79 13.46
N ARG A 238 16.42 1.69 12.82
CA ARG A 238 15.18 2.34 13.31
C ARG A 238 14.80 1.86 14.71
N PHE A 239 14.91 0.57 14.96
CA PHE A 239 14.49 -0.03 16.22
C PHE A 239 15.42 0.35 17.38
N ILE A 240 16.73 0.24 17.19
CA ILE A 240 17.73 0.45 18.25
C ILE A 240 18.03 1.94 18.45
N LEU A 241 18.26 2.69 17.36
CA LEU A 241 18.74 4.07 17.46
C LEU A 241 17.63 5.10 17.57
N TYR A 242 16.44 4.80 17.03
CA TYR A 242 15.33 5.75 16.95
C TYR A 242 14.09 5.31 17.73
N ALA A 243 14.17 4.22 18.52
CA ALA A 243 13.07 3.72 19.32
C ALA A 243 11.74 3.62 18.56
N THR A 244 11.79 3.21 17.27
CA THR A 244 10.69 3.08 16.30
C THR A 244 10.24 4.35 15.55
N GLU A 245 10.74 5.55 15.90
CA GLU A 245 10.42 6.82 15.24
C GLU A 245 11.65 7.38 14.49
N ALA A 246 11.99 6.74 13.38
CA ALA A 246 13.09 7.19 12.52
C ALA A 246 12.73 8.42 11.67
N PRO A 247 13.74 9.19 11.22
CA PRO A 247 13.56 10.22 10.21
C PRO A 247 12.84 9.67 8.97
N ASP A 248 11.94 10.45 8.38
CA ASP A 248 11.04 9.98 7.33
C ASP A 248 11.78 9.37 6.13
N TYR A 249 12.94 9.92 5.73
CA TYR A 249 13.74 9.34 4.64
C TYR A 249 14.25 7.93 4.95
N LEU A 250 14.59 7.64 6.21
CA LEU A 250 15.04 6.32 6.65
C LEU A 250 13.85 5.35 6.66
N THR A 251 12.71 5.82 7.16
CA THR A 251 11.44 5.08 7.18
C THR A 251 10.97 4.73 5.76
N VAL A 252 11.13 5.64 4.79
CA VAL A 252 10.92 5.38 3.35
C VAL A 252 11.82 4.27 2.85
N MET A 253 13.14 4.37 3.11
CA MET A 253 14.08 3.37 2.62
C MET A 253 13.73 1.98 3.15
N GLU A 254 13.42 1.87 4.44
CA GLU A 254 12.97 0.61 5.02
C GLU A 254 11.66 0.12 4.38
N SER A 255 10.71 1.03 4.16
CA SER A 255 9.39 0.70 3.60
C SER A 255 9.44 0.15 2.19
N ILE A 256 10.37 0.64 1.37
CA ILE A 256 10.44 0.33 -0.06
C ILE A 256 11.42 -0.80 -0.33
N VAL A 257 12.52 -0.89 0.43
CA VAL A 257 13.52 -1.97 0.28
C VAL A 257 13.08 -3.28 0.93
N GLY A 258 12.23 -3.22 1.96
CA GLY A 258 11.63 -4.41 2.56
C GLY A 258 10.62 -5.14 1.66
N PHE A 259 10.24 -4.54 0.53
CA PHE A 259 9.34 -5.12 -0.48
C PHE A 259 10.12 -5.71 -1.67
#